data_AF-D4D636-F1
#
_entry.id   AF-D4D636-F1
#
_cell.length_a   1.000
_cell.length_b   1.000
_cell.length_c   1.000
_cell.angle_alpha   90.00
_cell.angle_beta   90.00
_cell.angle_gamma   90.00
#
_symmetry.space_group_name_H-M   'P 1'
#
loop_
_entity.id
_entity.type
_entity.pdbx_description
1 polymer ?
#
loop_
_entity_poly.entity_id
_entity_poly.type
_entity_poly.pdbx_seq_one_letter_code
_entity_poly.pdbx_strand_id
1 'polypeptide(L)'
;MVSQTFFLLGRREDTTRKVEMNGPDSLNAILPGIAAVYGILRPEGIILSNPKLNSSMLPRADPITEIRFHNEHEQLDSIEELIQCNDAVGISINGHPVREPQQPPVISEFGNHFEIYPDHIGNHQRLFNKYGSVIRTDNFGRVTYLANDPDITAIAFREGEYFTKAPSTLNHPLYRIRDQTALFLCDTDAPAWKDAHRYIPPSMTPRAVRHYTPLLQRSVEASFRVLDIFDKHGEAFNVYQFTAKLASQIIC
;
A
#
# COMPACT_ATOMS: atom_id res chain seq x y z
N MET A 1 -29.64 -18.50 10.60
CA MET A 1 -28.33 -17.86 10.38
C MET A 1 -27.30 -18.91 10.75
N VAL A 2 -26.49 -19.36 9.79
CA VAL A 2 -25.48 -20.40 10.01
C VAL A 2 -24.17 -19.69 10.32
N SER A 3 -23.40 -20.15 11.30
CA SER A 3 -22.13 -19.52 11.65
C SER A 3 -21.02 -20.55 11.64
N GLN A 4 -19.89 -20.23 11.02
CA GLN A 4 -18.73 -21.11 10.94
C GLN A 4 -17.48 -20.40 11.43
N THR A 5 -16.57 -21.15 12.05
CA THR A 5 -15.27 -20.62 12.48
C THR A 5 -14.26 -20.84 11.38
N PHE A 6 -13.55 -19.78 10.99
CA PHE A 6 -12.55 -19.80 9.94
C PHE A 6 -11.19 -19.34 10.45
N PHE A 7 -10.11 -19.69 9.76
CA PHE A 7 -8.77 -19.15 9.96
C PHE A 7 -7.94 -19.20 8.68
N LEU A 8 -6.91 -18.36 8.55
CA LEU A 8 -5.96 -18.43 7.45
C LEU A 8 -4.90 -19.51 7.72
N LEU A 9 -4.68 -20.42 6.76
CA LEU A 9 -3.64 -21.43 6.87
C LEU A 9 -2.27 -20.77 7.08
N GLY A 10 -1.49 -21.31 8.02
CA GLY A 10 -0.22 -20.74 8.47
C GLY A 10 -0.32 -19.69 9.58
N ARG A 11 -1.54 -19.17 9.88
CA ARG A 11 -1.77 -18.16 10.93
C ARG A 11 -3.01 -18.45 11.77
N ARG A 12 -3.24 -19.70 12.18
CA ARG A 12 -4.46 -20.12 12.90
C ARG A 12 -4.73 -19.28 14.15
N GLU A 13 -3.72 -19.09 14.99
CA GLU A 13 -3.86 -18.38 16.28
C GLU A 13 -4.31 -16.91 16.12
N ASP A 14 -3.73 -16.20 15.16
CA ASP A 14 -3.99 -14.76 14.96
C ASP A 14 -5.27 -14.46 14.15
N THR A 15 -5.78 -15.46 13.41
CA THR A 15 -6.80 -15.25 12.38
C THR A 15 -8.07 -16.04 12.62
N THR A 16 -8.16 -16.82 13.70
CA THR A 16 -9.39 -17.56 14.01
C THR A 16 -10.54 -16.59 14.30
N ARG A 17 -11.58 -16.61 13.48
CA ARG A 17 -12.77 -15.76 13.62
C ARG A 17 -14.04 -16.53 13.29
N LYS A 18 -15.12 -16.19 13.99
CA LYS A 18 -16.45 -16.71 13.68
C LYS A 18 -17.11 -15.79 12.66
N VAL A 19 -17.59 -16.37 11.56
CA VAL A 19 -18.23 -15.63 10.46
C VAL A 19 -19.68 -16.12 10.32
N GLU A 20 -20.60 -15.17 10.28
CA GLU A 20 -22.02 -15.45 10.03
C GLU A 20 -22.27 -15.55 8.53
N MET A 21 -22.93 -16.64 8.13
CA MET A 21 -23.26 -16.97 6.75
C MET A 21 -24.79 -16.93 6.59
N ASN A 22 -25.25 -16.11 5.64
CA ASN A 22 -26.67 -15.89 5.38
C ASN A 22 -27.25 -16.96 4.44
N GLY A 23 -27.19 -18.23 4.83
CA GLY A 23 -27.73 -19.36 4.05
C GLY A 23 -27.18 -19.40 2.62
N PRO A 24 -25.86 -19.52 2.45
CA PRO A 24 -25.24 -19.48 1.13
C PRO A 24 -25.61 -20.70 0.28
N ASP A 25 -25.93 -20.47 -0.99
CA ASP A 25 -26.23 -21.53 -1.97
C ASP A 25 -24.97 -22.14 -2.60
N SER A 26 -23.79 -21.54 -2.40
CA SER A 26 -22.51 -22.04 -2.92
C SER A 26 -21.30 -21.46 -2.18
N LEU A 27 -20.13 -22.10 -2.33
CA LEU A 27 -18.86 -21.57 -1.83
C LEU A 27 -18.50 -20.21 -2.46
N ASN A 28 -18.82 -20.01 -3.74
CA ASN A 28 -18.58 -18.73 -4.42
C ASN A 28 -19.38 -17.58 -3.80
N ALA A 29 -20.57 -17.86 -3.28
CA ALA A 29 -21.43 -16.85 -2.65
C ALA A 29 -20.83 -16.31 -1.33
N ILE A 30 -19.99 -17.08 -0.64
CA ILE A 30 -19.37 -16.65 0.62
C ILE A 30 -18.02 -15.94 0.42
N LEU A 31 -17.37 -16.09 -0.75
CA LEU A 31 -16.04 -15.54 -1.00
C LEU A 31 -15.91 -14.04 -0.73
N PRO A 32 -16.85 -13.16 -1.17
CA PRO A 32 -16.74 -11.73 -0.89
C PRO A 32 -16.78 -11.41 0.61
N GLY A 33 -17.60 -12.14 1.38
CA GLY A 33 -17.69 -11.99 2.83
C GLY A 33 -16.42 -12.44 3.55
N ILE A 34 -15.90 -13.61 3.16
CA ILE A 34 -14.61 -14.12 3.65
C ILE A 34 -13.49 -13.15 3.31
N ALA A 35 -13.43 -12.66 2.07
CA ALA A 35 -12.43 -11.71 1.63
C ALA A 35 -12.45 -10.41 2.43
N ALA A 36 -13.65 -9.90 2.72
CA ALA A 36 -13.81 -8.70 3.54
C ALA A 36 -13.32 -8.90 4.99
N VAL A 37 -13.65 -10.03 5.61
CA VAL A 37 -13.24 -10.35 7.00
C VAL A 37 -11.73 -10.55 7.11
N TYR A 38 -11.14 -11.21 6.12
CA TYR A 38 -9.72 -11.60 6.13
C TYR A 38 -8.80 -10.66 5.36
N GLY A 39 -9.33 -9.58 4.77
CA GLY A 39 -8.55 -8.62 3.99
C GLY A 39 -7.94 -9.21 2.71
N ILE A 40 -8.62 -10.17 2.07
CA ILE A 40 -8.15 -10.79 0.82
C ILE A 40 -8.51 -9.88 -0.35
N LEU A 41 -7.51 -9.38 -1.05
CA LEU A 41 -7.69 -8.36 -2.10
C LEU A 41 -8.37 -8.86 -3.37
N ARG A 42 -8.04 -10.08 -3.81
CA ARG A 42 -8.51 -10.65 -5.08
C ARG A 42 -9.08 -12.05 -4.83
N PRO A 43 -10.30 -12.15 -4.28
CA PRO A 43 -10.91 -13.44 -3.99
C PRO A 43 -11.21 -14.28 -5.24
N GLU A 44 -11.41 -13.63 -6.40
CA GLU A 44 -11.60 -14.27 -7.70
C GLU A 44 -10.26 -14.63 -8.38
N GLY A 45 -9.17 -14.04 -7.86
CA GLY A 45 -7.83 -14.38 -8.26
C GLY A 45 -7.04 -13.41 -9.12
N ILE A 46 -5.82 -13.83 -9.45
CA ILE A 46 -4.92 -13.15 -10.36
C ILE A 46 -5.03 -13.82 -11.73
N ILE A 47 -5.70 -13.17 -12.68
CA ILE A 47 -5.59 -13.53 -14.09
C ILE A 47 -4.17 -13.17 -14.53
N LEU A 48 -3.27 -14.16 -14.63
CA LEU A 48 -1.97 -13.98 -15.26
C LEU A 48 -2.19 -13.86 -16.78
N SER A 49 -2.62 -12.70 -17.24
CA SER A 49 -2.62 -12.39 -18.67
C SER A 49 -1.18 -12.22 -19.12
N ASN A 50 -0.57 -13.28 -19.63
CA ASN A 50 0.73 -13.19 -20.29
C ASN A 50 0.53 -12.51 -21.66
N PRO A 51 1.01 -11.26 -21.90
CA PRO A 51 0.70 -10.52 -23.13
C PRO A 51 1.44 -11.05 -24.38
N LYS A 52 2.23 -12.12 -24.26
CA LYS A 52 3.12 -12.64 -25.32
C LYS A 52 2.86 -14.06 -25.77
N LEU A 53 1.77 -14.72 -25.34
CA LEU A 53 1.40 -16.05 -25.85
C LEU A 53 0.10 -15.99 -26.66
N ASN A 54 0.23 -16.32 -27.94
CA ASN A 54 -0.83 -16.27 -28.95
C ASN A 54 -2.02 -17.17 -28.56
N SER A 55 -3.24 -16.63 -28.67
CA SER A 55 -4.48 -17.18 -28.12
C SER A 55 -5.09 -18.39 -28.87
N SER A 56 -4.32 -19.18 -29.61
CA SER A 56 -4.90 -20.24 -30.48
C SER A 56 -4.54 -21.67 -30.11
N MET A 57 -3.67 -21.92 -29.12
CA MET A 57 -3.41 -23.26 -28.63
C MET A 57 -3.07 -23.23 -27.15
N LEU A 58 -4.06 -23.46 -26.28
CA LEU A 58 -3.98 -24.07 -24.95
C LEU A 58 -5.44 -24.24 -24.44
N PRO A 59 -5.75 -25.28 -23.65
CA PRO A 59 -7.03 -25.38 -22.96
C PRO A 59 -7.23 -24.13 -22.09
N ARG A 60 -8.47 -23.68 -21.91
CA ARG A 60 -8.84 -22.59 -20.98
C ARG A 60 -7.98 -22.72 -19.73
N ALA A 61 -7.05 -21.80 -19.52
CA ALA A 61 -6.29 -21.75 -18.29
C ALA A 61 -7.30 -21.36 -17.20
N ASP A 62 -7.68 -22.33 -16.37
CA ASP A 62 -8.47 -22.08 -15.18
C ASP A 62 -7.74 -21.01 -14.34
N PRO A 63 -8.43 -19.98 -13.83
CA PRO A 63 -7.80 -18.93 -13.06
C PRO A 63 -7.11 -19.53 -11.83
N ILE A 64 -5.79 -19.42 -11.77
CA ILE A 64 -4.94 -19.97 -10.70
C ILE A 64 -5.00 -19.06 -9.47
N THR A 65 -6.20 -18.78 -8.94
CA THR A 65 -6.36 -18.32 -7.56
C THR A 65 -7.75 -18.58 -7.01
N GLU A 66 -7.89 -19.79 -6.48
CA GLU A 66 -9.08 -20.22 -5.80
C GLU A 66 -8.80 -20.11 -4.30
N ILE A 67 -9.58 -19.29 -3.59
CA ILE A 67 -9.70 -19.43 -2.13
C ILE A 67 -10.23 -20.85 -1.89
N ARG A 68 -9.48 -21.66 -1.13
CA ARG A 68 -9.89 -23.03 -0.83
C ARG A 68 -10.07 -23.23 0.66
N PHE A 69 -11.09 -24.00 0.99
CA PHE A 69 -11.48 -24.33 2.35
C PHE A 69 -10.99 -25.74 2.69
N HIS A 70 -10.50 -25.93 3.91
CA HIS A 70 -9.94 -27.19 4.38
C HIS A 70 -10.40 -27.45 5.81
N ASN A 71 -10.67 -28.71 6.15
CA ASN A 71 -10.67 -29.15 7.53
C ASN A 71 -9.27 -29.68 7.91
N GLU A 72 -9.11 -30.38 9.03
CA GLU A 72 -7.79 -30.90 9.44
C GLU A 72 -7.26 -32.05 8.56
N HIS A 73 -8.10 -32.63 7.69
CA HIS A 73 -7.81 -33.85 6.96
C HIS A 73 -7.94 -33.71 5.44
N GLU A 74 -8.85 -32.86 4.96
CA GLU A 74 -9.22 -32.76 3.54
C GLU A 74 -9.71 -31.36 3.14
N GLN A 75 -9.71 -31.14 1.83
CA GLN A 75 -10.30 -29.96 1.21
C GLN A 75 -11.83 -30.10 1.21
N LEU A 76 -12.53 -29.01 1.49
CA LEU A 76 -13.99 -28.91 1.45
C LEU A 76 -14.40 -28.31 0.11
N ASP A 77 -15.11 -29.08 -0.71
CA ASP A 77 -15.44 -28.73 -2.10
C ASP A 77 -16.90 -28.31 -2.27
N SER A 78 -17.75 -28.51 -1.26
CA SER A 78 -19.16 -28.13 -1.26
C SER A 78 -19.54 -27.23 -0.07
N ILE A 79 -20.64 -26.48 -0.23
CA ILE A 79 -21.14 -25.63 0.85
C ILE A 79 -21.77 -26.47 1.97
N GLU A 80 -22.33 -27.62 1.62
CA GLU A 80 -22.89 -28.59 2.56
C GLU A 80 -21.81 -29.15 3.49
N GLU A 81 -20.66 -29.55 2.95
CA GLU A 81 -19.50 -29.99 3.72
C GLU A 81 -19.01 -28.91 4.67
N LEU A 82 -18.93 -27.67 4.18
CA LEU A 82 -18.50 -26.52 4.98
C LEU A 82 -19.46 -26.25 6.15
N ILE A 83 -20.77 -26.31 5.90
CA ILE A 83 -21.80 -26.09 6.93
C ILE A 83 -21.86 -27.23 7.95
N GLN A 84 -21.61 -28.47 7.51
CA GLN A 84 -21.58 -29.66 8.38
C GLN A 84 -20.27 -29.80 9.16
N CYS A 85 -19.24 -29.05 8.80
CA CYS A 85 -17.95 -29.06 9.49
C CYS A 85 -18.09 -28.45 10.89
N ASN A 86 -17.96 -29.28 11.92
CA ASN A 86 -17.99 -28.81 13.32
C ASN A 86 -16.68 -28.13 13.75
N ASP A 87 -15.60 -28.37 13.01
CA ASP A 87 -14.26 -27.86 13.32
C ASP A 87 -14.00 -26.51 12.65
N ALA A 88 -12.92 -25.84 13.07
CA ALA A 88 -12.49 -24.61 12.43
C ALA A 88 -12.01 -24.90 10.99
N VAL A 89 -12.49 -24.10 10.03
CA VAL A 89 -12.19 -24.24 8.61
C VAL A 89 -10.97 -23.39 8.24
N GLY A 90 -9.94 -24.04 7.71
CA GLY A 90 -8.76 -23.41 7.18
C GLY A 90 -8.98 -22.80 5.80
N ILE A 91 -8.51 -21.58 5.59
CA ILE A 91 -8.56 -20.86 4.33
C ILE A 91 -7.15 -20.79 3.74
N SER A 92 -7.01 -21.27 2.51
CA SER A 92 -5.77 -21.15 1.72
C SER A 92 -5.98 -20.22 0.53
N ILE A 93 -4.92 -19.51 0.15
CA ILE A 93 -4.89 -18.66 -1.05
C ILE A 93 -3.95 -19.33 -2.05
N ASN A 94 -4.42 -19.63 -3.26
CA ASN A 94 -3.62 -20.38 -4.25
C ASN A 94 -3.18 -21.78 -3.76
N GLY A 95 -3.96 -22.42 -2.89
CA GLY A 95 -3.55 -23.69 -2.26
C GLY A 95 -2.30 -23.56 -1.39
N HIS A 96 -1.96 -22.33 -0.97
CA HIS A 96 -0.81 -22.05 -0.13
C HIS A 96 -1.24 -21.42 1.20
N PRO A 97 -0.48 -21.70 2.28
CA PRO A 97 -0.63 -20.94 3.52
C PRO A 97 -0.21 -19.48 3.28
N VAL A 98 -0.75 -18.58 4.09
CA VAL A 98 -0.34 -17.18 4.11
C VAL A 98 1.15 -17.12 4.48
N ARG A 99 1.89 -16.28 3.74
CA ARG A 99 3.34 -16.14 3.88
C ARG A 99 3.68 -14.74 4.31
N GLU A 100 4.74 -14.63 5.09
CA GLU A 100 5.33 -13.33 5.40
C GLU A 100 5.97 -12.71 4.16
N PRO A 101 5.93 -11.38 4.00
CA PRO A 101 6.64 -10.69 2.93
C PRO A 101 8.12 -11.06 2.90
N GLN A 102 8.63 -11.35 1.71
CA GLN A 102 10.02 -11.76 1.54
C GLN A 102 10.97 -10.56 1.69
N GLN A 103 12.24 -10.87 2.00
CA GLN A 103 13.28 -9.87 2.21
C GLN A 103 14.62 -10.32 1.63
N PRO A 104 15.52 -9.37 1.31
CA PRO A 104 16.90 -9.70 1.03
C PRO A 104 17.64 -10.25 2.26
N PRO A 105 18.76 -10.98 2.07
CA PRO A 105 19.60 -11.43 3.16
C PRO A 105 20.01 -10.27 4.09
N VAL A 106 19.97 -10.55 5.38
CA VAL A 106 20.24 -9.57 6.45
C VAL A 106 21.70 -9.69 6.84
N ILE A 107 22.41 -8.56 6.84
CA ILE A 107 23.77 -8.47 7.38
C ILE A 107 23.65 -8.13 8.87
N SER A 108 24.41 -8.81 9.73
CA SER A 108 24.43 -8.52 11.17
C SER A 108 24.67 -7.03 11.42
N GLU A 109 23.93 -6.44 12.36
CA GLU A 109 23.94 -5.01 12.75
C GLU A 109 23.45 -4.02 11.69
N PHE A 110 23.72 -4.26 10.40
CA PHE A 110 23.39 -3.34 9.30
C PHE A 110 22.04 -3.63 8.64
N GLY A 111 21.51 -4.82 8.84
CA GLY A 111 20.31 -5.29 8.14
C GLY A 111 20.52 -5.33 6.63
N ASN A 112 19.64 -4.68 5.91
CA ASN A 112 19.61 -4.52 4.46
C ASN A 112 20.14 -3.13 4.03
N HIS A 113 20.85 -2.40 4.90
CA HIS A 113 21.32 -1.05 4.59
C HIS A 113 22.06 -0.95 3.24
N PHE A 114 22.99 -1.87 3.00
CA PHE A 114 23.79 -1.91 1.76
C PHE A 114 23.04 -2.46 0.55
N GLU A 115 21.89 -3.11 0.74
CA GLU A 115 21.00 -3.50 -0.35
C GLU A 115 20.12 -2.33 -0.81
N ILE A 116 19.89 -1.35 0.07
CA ILE A 116 19.01 -0.20 -0.15
C ILE A 116 19.82 1.01 -0.64
N TYR A 117 20.91 1.36 0.03
CA TYR A 117 21.64 2.60 -0.22
C TYR A 117 22.88 2.39 -1.10
N PRO A 118 23.31 3.41 -1.87
CA PRO A 118 22.85 4.80 -1.84
C PRO A 118 21.58 5.10 -2.68
N ASP A 119 21.30 4.31 -3.72
CA ASP A 119 20.13 4.51 -4.58
C ASP A 119 18.91 3.75 -4.08
N HIS A 120 18.26 4.29 -3.04
CA HIS A 120 17.08 3.63 -2.46
C HIS A 120 15.93 3.48 -3.46
N ILE A 121 15.74 4.40 -4.41
CA ILE A 121 14.61 4.31 -5.36
C ILE A 121 14.84 3.12 -6.31
N GLY A 122 15.98 3.08 -6.98
CA GLY A 122 16.32 1.99 -7.91
C GLY A 122 16.43 0.64 -7.20
N ASN A 123 17.02 0.61 -6.01
CA ASN A 123 17.19 -0.62 -5.25
C ASN A 123 15.89 -1.21 -4.72
N HIS A 124 14.95 -0.40 -4.21
CA HIS A 124 13.64 -0.93 -3.83
C HIS A 124 12.90 -1.49 -5.05
N GLN A 125 12.98 -0.83 -6.21
CA GLN A 125 12.39 -1.37 -7.44
C GLN A 125 12.98 -2.74 -7.82
N ARG A 126 14.31 -2.89 -7.72
CA ARG A 126 14.98 -4.19 -7.91
C ARG A 126 14.48 -5.25 -6.93
N LEU A 127 14.28 -4.89 -5.65
CA LEU A 127 13.77 -5.80 -4.63
C LEU A 127 12.32 -6.21 -4.91
N PHE A 128 11.44 -5.28 -5.29
CA PHE A 128 10.07 -5.60 -5.69
C PHE A 128 10.02 -6.58 -6.87
N ASN A 129 10.87 -6.37 -7.88
CA ASN A 129 10.95 -7.28 -9.02
C ASN A 129 11.38 -8.69 -8.63
N LYS A 130 12.17 -8.84 -7.55
CA LYS A 130 12.70 -10.12 -7.08
C LYS A 130 11.76 -10.83 -6.09
N TYR A 131 11.17 -10.08 -5.17
CA TYR A 131 10.47 -10.61 -4.00
C TYR A 131 8.95 -10.44 -4.06
N GLY A 132 8.43 -9.72 -5.05
CA GLY A 132 7.01 -9.46 -5.24
C GLY A 132 6.58 -8.08 -4.76
N SER A 133 5.27 -7.85 -4.75
CA SER A 133 4.68 -6.52 -4.55
C SER A 133 4.72 -6.01 -3.11
N VAL A 134 5.05 -6.86 -2.15
CA VAL A 134 5.29 -6.49 -0.75
C VAL A 134 6.63 -7.07 -0.33
N ILE A 135 7.50 -6.21 0.15
CA ILE A 135 8.83 -6.59 0.65
C ILE A 135 8.98 -6.16 2.10
N ARG A 136 9.68 -6.97 2.87
CA ARG A 136 10.16 -6.62 4.19
C ARG A 136 11.61 -6.17 4.07
N THR A 137 11.97 -5.12 4.79
CA THR A 137 13.35 -4.67 4.95
C THR A 137 13.64 -4.43 6.42
N ASP A 138 14.88 -4.69 6.82
CA ASP A 138 15.46 -4.31 8.10
C ASP A 138 16.57 -3.30 7.81
N ASN A 139 16.54 -2.10 8.37
CA ASN A 139 17.62 -1.13 8.22
C ASN A 139 18.10 -0.69 9.60
N PHE A 140 19.24 -1.21 10.04
CA PHE A 140 19.77 -1.04 11.39
C PHE A 140 18.75 -1.36 12.50
N GLY A 141 18.07 -2.50 12.38
CA GLY A 141 17.06 -2.97 13.33
C GLY A 141 15.66 -2.37 13.12
N ARG A 142 15.50 -1.41 12.19
CA ARG A 142 14.17 -0.86 11.85
C ARG A 142 13.54 -1.68 10.74
N VAL A 143 12.49 -2.41 11.09
CA VAL A 143 11.69 -3.17 10.13
C VAL A 143 10.70 -2.26 9.42
N THR A 144 10.73 -2.24 8.10
CA THR A 144 9.77 -1.54 7.24
C THR A 144 9.23 -2.48 6.17
N TYR A 145 7.91 -2.50 6.03
CA TYR A 145 7.24 -3.17 4.92
C TYR A 145 6.95 -2.13 3.85
N LEU A 146 7.33 -2.43 2.61
CA LEU A 146 7.07 -1.56 1.47
C LEU A 146 6.17 -2.31 0.49
N ALA A 147 5.25 -1.58 -0.13
CA ALA A 147 4.37 -2.10 -1.17
C ALA A 147 4.40 -1.21 -2.41
N ASN A 148 4.37 -1.82 -3.60
CA ASN A 148 4.28 -1.10 -4.88
C ASN A 148 3.06 -1.50 -5.72
N ASP A 149 2.17 -2.34 -5.18
CA ASP A 149 0.90 -2.68 -5.82
C ASP A 149 -0.19 -1.69 -5.40
N PRO A 150 -0.90 -1.05 -6.35
CA PRO A 150 -1.88 -0.01 -6.07
C PRO A 150 -3.07 -0.51 -5.22
N ASP A 151 -3.46 -1.78 -5.34
CA ASP A 151 -4.57 -2.35 -4.56
C ASP A 151 -4.18 -2.48 -3.09
N ILE A 152 -2.93 -2.90 -2.82
CA ILE A 152 -2.36 -2.96 -1.47
C ILE A 152 -2.24 -1.55 -0.88
N THR A 153 -1.73 -0.61 -1.67
CA THR A 153 -1.59 0.80 -1.26
C THR A 153 -2.94 1.43 -0.94
N ALA A 154 -3.99 1.14 -1.71
CA ALA A 154 -5.34 1.64 -1.45
C ALA A 154 -5.88 1.17 -0.09
N ILE A 155 -5.59 -0.07 0.32
CA ILE A 155 -5.92 -0.56 1.67
C ILE A 155 -5.14 0.22 2.73
N ALA A 156 -3.83 0.35 2.56
CA ALA A 156 -2.97 1.00 3.55
C ALA A 156 -3.34 2.48 3.76
N PHE A 157 -3.77 3.18 2.71
CA PHE A 157 -4.20 4.57 2.78
C PHE A 157 -5.65 4.78 3.20
N ARG A 158 -6.44 3.72 3.37
CA ARG A 158 -7.85 3.87 3.75
C ARG A 158 -8.05 4.45 5.16
N GLU A 159 -7.01 4.53 5.98
CA GLU A 159 -7.05 4.77 7.44
C GLU A 159 -8.07 3.87 8.16
N GLY A 160 -7.67 3.27 9.27
CA GLY A 160 -8.56 2.38 10.00
C GLY A 160 -7.86 1.64 11.11
N GLU A 161 -8.40 0.47 11.46
CA GLU A 161 -7.89 -0.35 12.57
C GLU A 161 -6.42 -0.78 12.35
N TYR A 162 -6.06 -1.15 11.12
CA TYR A 162 -4.75 -1.71 10.81
C TYR A 162 -3.71 -0.68 10.36
N PHE A 163 -4.15 0.45 9.81
CA PHE A 163 -3.27 1.47 9.24
C PHE A 163 -3.69 2.86 9.68
N THR A 164 -2.74 3.60 10.23
CA THR A 164 -2.89 5.01 10.60
C THR A 164 -1.57 5.73 10.38
N LYS A 165 -1.61 7.04 10.17
CA LYS A 165 -0.39 7.86 10.14
C LYS A 165 0.06 8.10 11.58
N ALA A 166 1.16 7.46 11.97
CA ALA A 166 1.76 7.61 13.29
C ALA A 166 3.29 7.84 13.26
N PRO A 167 3.78 9.00 12.76
CA PRO A 167 5.18 9.38 12.84
C PRO A 167 5.81 9.30 14.23
N SER A 168 5.02 9.33 15.32
CA SER A 168 5.50 9.10 16.69
C SER A 168 5.95 7.68 17.00
N THR A 169 5.66 6.71 16.14
CA THR A 169 6.10 5.33 16.34
C THR A 169 7.60 5.21 16.10
N LEU A 170 8.34 4.54 17.00
CA LEU A 170 9.82 4.46 16.95
C LEU A 170 10.37 3.90 15.62
N ASN A 171 9.63 2.98 14.99
CA ASN A 171 10.00 2.35 13.74
C ASN A 171 9.58 3.16 12.51
N HIS A 172 8.88 4.29 12.67
CA HIS A 172 8.45 5.12 11.55
C HIS A 172 9.65 5.83 10.91
N PRO A 173 9.75 5.90 9.57
CA PRO A 173 10.87 6.56 8.88
C PRO A 173 11.05 8.03 9.28
N LEU A 174 9.94 8.73 9.53
CA LEU A 174 9.95 10.14 9.94
C LEU A 174 10.12 10.35 11.46
N TYR A 175 10.31 9.30 12.27
CA TYR A 175 10.32 9.40 13.72
C TYR A 175 11.27 10.48 14.24
N ARG A 176 12.47 10.60 13.66
CA ARG A 176 13.49 11.56 14.12
C ARG A 176 13.12 13.03 13.90
N ILE A 177 12.19 13.31 13.00
CA ILE A 177 11.73 14.66 12.66
C ILE A 177 10.24 14.85 12.97
N ARG A 178 9.63 13.95 13.74
CA ARG A 178 8.22 14.06 14.13
C ARG A 178 7.95 15.37 14.87
N ASP A 179 6.79 15.95 14.62
CA ASP A 179 6.32 17.16 15.30
C ASP A 179 4.79 17.12 15.37
N GLN A 180 4.27 16.96 16.58
CA GLN A 180 2.83 16.82 16.83
C GLN A 180 2.04 18.13 16.63
N THR A 181 2.74 19.25 16.36
CA THR A 181 2.13 20.53 16.01
C THR A 181 2.07 20.77 14.50
N ALA A 182 2.84 20.02 13.70
CA ALA A 182 2.95 20.19 12.27
C ALA A 182 2.10 19.16 11.50
N LEU A 183 1.18 19.63 10.64
CA LEU A 183 0.27 18.79 9.85
C LEU A 183 0.97 17.61 9.15
N PHE A 184 2.16 17.83 8.59
CA PHE A 184 2.88 16.79 7.86
C PHE A 184 3.52 15.75 8.79
N LEU A 185 3.91 16.12 10.01
CA LEU A 185 4.77 15.34 10.88
C LEU A 185 4.07 14.84 12.15
N CYS A 186 2.81 15.21 12.35
CA CYS A 186 1.96 14.74 13.44
C CYS A 186 1.26 13.42 13.11
N ASP A 187 0.81 12.75 14.17
CA ASP A 187 -0.04 11.57 14.09
C ASP A 187 -1.48 11.96 13.72
N THR A 188 -2.27 11.03 13.20
CA THR A 188 -3.68 11.27 12.84
C THR A 188 -4.55 11.67 14.04
N ASP A 189 -4.23 11.18 15.24
CA ASP A 189 -4.96 11.46 16.47
C ASP A 189 -4.53 12.76 17.17
N ALA A 190 -3.50 13.44 16.66
CA ALA A 190 -3.01 14.69 17.25
C ALA A 190 -4.04 15.83 17.10
N PRO A 191 -4.22 16.69 18.12
CA PRO A 191 -5.14 17.84 18.03
C PRO A 191 -4.86 18.75 16.83
N ALA A 192 -3.57 19.00 16.54
CA ALA A 192 -3.15 19.81 15.41
C ALA A 192 -3.56 19.22 14.06
N TRP A 193 -3.64 17.89 13.95
CA TRP A 193 -4.09 17.22 12.72
C TRP A 193 -5.52 17.61 12.40
N LYS A 194 -6.41 17.59 13.39
CA LYS A 194 -7.84 17.90 13.23
C LYS A 194 -8.07 19.35 12.82
N ASP A 195 -7.39 20.29 13.48
CA ASP A 195 -7.51 21.71 13.17
C ASP A 195 -6.93 22.01 11.78
N ALA A 196 -5.74 21.50 11.48
CA ALA A 196 -5.10 21.71 10.18
C ALA A 196 -5.91 21.05 9.03
N HIS A 197 -6.40 19.82 9.19
CA HIS A 197 -7.24 19.15 8.19
C HIS A 197 -8.59 19.84 7.96
N ARG A 198 -9.09 20.59 8.95
CA ARG A 198 -10.32 21.38 8.77
C ARG A 198 -10.11 22.58 7.85
N TYR A 199 -8.95 23.23 7.91
CA TYR A 199 -8.74 24.53 7.24
C TYR A 199 -7.84 24.45 6.00
N ILE A 200 -6.83 23.58 5.98
CA ILE A 200 -5.85 23.52 4.88
C ILE A 200 -6.44 22.90 3.61
N PRO A 201 -7.06 21.70 3.61
CA PRO A 201 -7.61 21.14 2.37
C PRO A 201 -8.62 22.08 1.66
N PRO A 202 -9.56 22.75 2.35
CA PRO A 202 -10.43 23.74 1.72
C PRO A 202 -9.69 24.91 1.06
N SER A 203 -8.59 25.40 1.67
CA SER A 203 -7.79 26.50 1.12
C SER A 203 -6.95 26.08 -0.10
N MET A 204 -6.82 24.78 -0.36
CA MET A 204 -6.12 24.21 -1.51
C MET A 204 -7.06 23.64 -2.59
N THR A 205 -8.37 23.84 -2.46
CA THR A 205 -9.35 23.41 -3.48
C THR A 205 -9.14 24.13 -4.82
N PRO A 206 -9.54 23.56 -5.96
CA PRO A 206 -9.47 24.25 -7.25
C PRO A 206 -10.14 25.64 -7.26
N ARG A 207 -11.19 25.83 -6.44
CA ARG A 207 -11.84 27.12 -6.26
C ARG A 207 -10.96 28.12 -5.52
N ALA A 208 -10.33 27.71 -4.43
CA ALA A 208 -9.40 28.56 -3.68
C ALA A 208 -8.16 28.87 -4.52
N VAL A 209 -7.62 27.89 -5.26
CA VAL A 209 -6.50 28.04 -6.19
C VAL A 209 -6.71 29.19 -7.15
N ARG A 210 -7.90 29.30 -7.76
CA ARG A 210 -8.22 30.39 -8.68
C ARG A 210 -8.05 31.79 -8.08
N HIS A 211 -8.18 31.96 -6.76
CA HIS A 211 -7.98 33.25 -6.12
C HIS A 211 -6.51 33.65 -6.02
N TYR A 212 -5.60 32.70 -5.83
CA TYR A 212 -4.16 32.99 -5.79
C TYR A 212 -3.44 32.72 -7.12
N THR A 213 -4.08 32.13 -8.13
CA THR A 213 -3.51 31.98 -9.50
C THR A 213 -2.95 33.29 -10.08
N PRO A 214 -3.61 34.47 -9.97
CA PRO A 214 -3.04 35.71 -10.48
C PRO A 214 -1.76 36.15 -9.75
N LEU A 215 -1.60 35.78 -8.48
CA LEU A 215 -0.36 36.01 -7.75
C LEU A 215 0.75 35.09 -8.29
N LEU A 216 0.46 33.80 -8.44
CA LEU A 216 1.39 32.82 -9.01
C LEU A 216 1.88 33.24 -10.39
N GLN A 217 0.96 33.64 -11.27
CA GLN A 217 1.27 34.07 -12.62
C GLN A 217 2.21 35.29 -12.61
N ARG A 218 1.91 36.32 -11.80
CA ARG A 218 2.77 37.51 -11.69
C ARG A 218 4.18 37.17 -11.19
N SER A 219 4.31 36.24 -10.23
CA SER A 219 5.62 35.79 -9.75
C SER A 219 6.41 35.07 -10.85
N VAL A 220 5.75 34.24 -11.65
CA VAL A 220 6.37 33.57 -12.80
C VAL A 220 6.77 34.59 -13.87
N GLU A 221 5.88 35.49 -14.26
CA GLU A 221 6.16 36.53 -15.27
C GLU A 221 7.31 37.45 -14.84
N ALA A 222 7.39 37.79 -13.55
CA ALA A 222 8.50 38.58 -13.01
C ALA A 222 9.86 37.86 -13.16
N SER A 223 9.86 36.53 -13.13
CA SER A 223 11.06 35.71 -13.30
C SER A 223 11.59 35.71 -14.74
N PHE A 224 10.75 36.02 -15.74
CA PHE A 224 11.17 36.05 -17.15
C PHE A 224 12.29 37.05 -17.40
N ARG A 225 12.30 38.19 -16.68
CA ARG A 225 13.41 39.16 -16.78
C ARG A 225 14.77 38.56 -16.42
N VAL A 226 14.80 37.60 -15.49
CA VAL A 226 16.04 36.90 -15.13
C VAL A 226 16.47 35.97 -16.27
N LEU A 227 15.51 35.25 -16.86
CA LEU A 227 15.78 34.36 -17.99
C LEU A 227 16.22 35.14 -19.24
N ASP A 228 15.62 36.31 -19.51
CA ASP A 228 16.00 37.19 -20.62
C ASP A 228 17.46 37.68 -20.51
N ILE A 229 17.99 37.83 -19.29
CA ILE A 229 19.40 38.21 -19.09
C ILE A 229 20.32 37.06 -19.51
N PHE A 230 20.02 35.84 -19.07
CA PHE A 230 20.80 34.66 -19.47
C PHE A 230 20.75 34.44 -20.98
N ASP A 231 19.57 34.61 -21.60
CA ASP A 231 19.39 34.50 -23.05
C ASP A 231 20.22 35.54 -23.81
N LYS A 232 20.12 36.82 -23.42
CA LYS A 232 20.89 37.92 -24.05
C LYS A 232 22.40 37.71 -23.97
N HIS A 233 22.89 37.08 -22.92
CA HIS A 233 24.32 36.82 -22.73
C HIS A 233 24.75 35.45 -23.29
N GLY A 234 23.82 34.63 -23.78
CA GLY A 234 24.11 33.27 -24.24
C GLY A 234 24.62 32.35 -23.12
N GLU A 235 24.20 32.61 -21.88
CA GLU A 235 24.67 31.90 -20.70
C GLU A 235 23.73 30.76 -20.30
N ALA A 236 24.30 29.63 -19.88
CA ALA A 236 23.53 28.56 -19.24
C ALA A 236 23.25 28.90 -17.77
N PHE A 237 22.13 28.39 -17.25
CA PHE A 237 21.76 28.58 -15.84
C PHE A 237 21.36 27.27 -15.16
N ASN A 238 21.44 27.26 -13.83
CA ASN A 238 21.04 26.12 -13.02
C ASN A 238 19.53 26.13 -12.75
N VAL A 239 18.81 25.22 -13.43
CA VAL A 239 17.35 25.10 -13.31
C VAL A 239 16.90 24.83 -11.88
N TYR A 240 17.58 23.94 -11.16
CA TYR A 240 17.21 23.59 -9.78
C TYR A 240 17.27 24.80 -8.85
N GLN A 241 18.36 25.55 -8.88
CA GLN A 241 18.51 26.74 -8.04
C GLN A 241 17.48 27.82 -8.40
N PHE A 242 17.19 27.99 -9.69
CA PHE A 242 16.20 28.95 -10.15
C PHE A 242 14.79 28.57 -9.70
N THR A 243 14.35 27.33 -9.97
CA THR A 243 12.99 26.88 -9.63
C THR A 243 12.78 26.78 -8.12
N ALA A 244 13.81 26.39 -7.35
CA ALA A 244 13.74 26.41 -5.89
C ALA A 244 13.48 27.81 -5.35
N LYS A 245 14.22 28.83 -5.82
CA LYS A 245 14.01 30.23 -5.41
C LYS A 245 12.61 30.73 -5.79
N LEU A 246 12.16 30.43 -7.01
CA LEU A 246 10.84 30.82 -7.49
C LEU A 246 9.72 30.17 -6.66
N ALA A 247 9.82 28.87 -6.37
CA ALA A 247 8.86 28.16 -5.53
C ALA A 247 8.83 28.71 -4.09
N SER A 248 10.00 28.99 -3.50
CA SER A 248 10.08 29.60 -2.17
C SER A 248 9.40 30.97 -2.11
N GLN A 249 9.59 31.83 -3.12
CA GLN A 249 8.91 33.14 -3.19
C GLN A 249 7.39 33.03 -3.32
N ILE A 250 6.90 31.93 -3.89
CA ILE A 250 5.47 31.68 -4.04
C ILE A 250 4.84 31.17 -2.74
N ILE A 251 5.57 30.36 -1.98
CA ILE A 251 5.08 29.69 -0.76
C ILE A 251 5.26 30.57 0.48
N CYS A 252 6.33 31.38 0.54
CA CYS A 252 6.67 32.27 1.67
C CYS A 252 6.12 33.70 1.46
#